data_AF-A0A1I5ICF1-F1
#
_entry.id   AF-A0A1I5ICF1-F1
#
_cell.length_a   1.000
_cell.length_b   1.000
_cell.length_c   1.000
_cell.angle_alpha   90.00
_cell.angle_beta   90.00
_cell.angle_gamma   90.00
#
_symmetry.space_group_name_H-M   'P 1'
#
loop_
_entity.id
_entity.type
_entity.pdbx_description
1 polymer ?
#
loop_
_entity_poly.entity_id
_entity_poly.type
_entity_poly.pdbx_seq_one_letter_code
_entity_poly.pdbx_strand_id
1 'polypeptide(L)'
;MTVSIDADVERAWLAECVRIAEKNVADGGGPFGALVVKDGEIVATGVNRVTPSLDPTAHAEVVAIRAACQALGTFTLAGCVLVSSCEPCPMCLASSLWARVDRVLYTADRDDAARAGFDDRAFYELFEHPRETWQTPVSRVSTPEAFAPFSAWLNRSDRIEY
;
A
#
# COMPACT_ATOMS: atom_id res chain seq x y z
N MET A 1 22.81 -10.47 -2.63
CA MET A 1 23.60 -9.23 -2.72
C MET A 1 22.65 -8.18 -3.25
N THR A 2 22.17 -7.28 -2.40
CA THR A 2 21.40 -6.12 -2.84
C THR A 2 22.34 -5.23 -3.64
N VAL A 3 22.09 -5.07 -4.93
CA VAL A 3 22.75 -4.03 -5.73
C VAL A 3 22.36 -2.71 -5.07
N SER A 4 23.34 -1.99 -4.52
CA SER A 4 23.11 -0.66 -3.97
C SER A 4 22.67 0.23 -5.13
N ILE A 5 21.38 0.55 -5.18
CA ILE A 5 20.84 1.48 -6.16
C ILE A 5 21.37 2.87 -5.81
N ASP A 6 21.76 3.62 -6.84
CA ASP A 6 22.28 4.98 -6.67
C ASP A 6 21.19 5.88 -6.04
N ALA A 7 21.58 6.66 -5.03
CA ALA A 7 20.69 7.59 -4.36
C ALA A 7 20.10 8.65 -5.32
N ASP A 8 20.79 9.00 -6.41
CA ASP A 8 20.25 9.86 -7.45
C ASP A 8 19.09 9.20 -8.22
N VAL A 9 19.17 7.90 -8.45
CA VAL A 9 18.09 7.13 -9.08
C VAL A 9 16.88 7.04 -8.16
N GLU A 10 17.08 6.78 -6.86
CA GLU A 10 15.99 6.78 -5.87
C GLU A 10 15.29 8.15 -5.80
N ARG A 11 16.06 9.24 -5.82
CA ARG A 11 15.52 10.61 -5.90
C ARG A 11 14.71 10.83 -7.17
N ALA A 12 15.16 10.33 -8.31
CA ALA A 12 14.42 10.45 -9.57
C ALA A 12 13.07 9.70 -9.52
N TRP A 13 13.01 8.52 -8.91
CA TRP A 13 11.73 7.81 -8.72
C TRP A 13 10.78 8.55 -7.78
N LEU A 14 11.29 9.11 -6.68
CA LEU A 14 10.47 9.92 -5.76
C LEU A 14 9.95 11.18 -6.47
N ALA A 15 10.79 11.85 -7.25
CA ALA A 15 10.37 13.00 -8.06
C ALA A 15 9.28 12.63 -9.07
N GLU A 16 9.37 11.44 -9.69
CA GLU A 16 8.33 10.94 -10.58
C GLU A 16 7.02 10.63 -9.83
N CYS A 17 7.08 10.08 -8.61
CA CYS A 17 5.90 9.90 -7.76
C CYS A 17 5.19 11.23 -7.48
N VAL A 18 5.96 12.27 -7.13
CA VAL A 18 5.42 13.62 -6.91
C VAL A 18 4.80 14.17 -8.18
N ARG A 19 5.47 14.04 -9.32
CA ARG A 19 4.97 14.52 -10.62
C ARG A 19 3.63 13.88 -11.01
N ILE A 20 3.48 12.56 -10.86
CA ILE A 20 2.21 11.88 -11.17
C ILE A 20 1.12 12.20 -10.14
N ALA A 21 1.49 12.44 -8.88
CA ALA A 21 0.56 12.87 -7.83
C ALA A 21 0.00 14.27 -8.12
N GLU A 22 0.85 15.25 -8.46
CA GLU A 22 0.46 16.61 -8.85
C GLU A 22 -0.47 16.59 -10.08
N LYS A 23 -0.12 15.80 -11.09
CA LYS A 23 -0.99 15.61 -12.26
C LYS A 23 -2.34 15.03 -11.87
N ASN A 24 -2.37 14.04 -10.98
CA ASN A 24 -3.63 13.42 -10.56
C ASN A 24 -4.56 14.40 -9.84
N VAL A 25 -4.02 15.38 -9.10
CA VAL A 25 -4.82 16.48 -8.52
C VAL A 25 -5.47 17.32 -9.62
N ALA A 26 -4.71 17.69 -10.65
CA ALA A 26 -5.25 18.44 -11.79
C ALA A 26 -6.36 17.65 -12.53
N ASP A 27 -6.28 16.32 -12.51
CA ASP A 27 -7.27 15.41 -13.09
C ASP A 27 -8.43 15.06 -12.12
N GLY A 28 -8.50 15.68 -10.93
CA GLY A 28 -9.60 15.55 -9.96
C GLY A 28 -9.45 14.41 -8.93
N GLY A 29 -8.28 13.78 -8.84
CA GLY A 29 -7.95 12.76 -7.84
C GLY A 29 -7.20 13.33 -6.62
N GLY A 30 -6.84 12.45 -5.68
CA GLY A 30 -6.05 12.81 -4.49
C GLY A 30 -4.55 13.06 -4.80
N PRO A 31 -3.82 13.79 -3.94
CA PRO A 31 -2.43 14.20 -4.14
C PRO A 31 -1.41 13.09 -3.84
N PHE A 32 -1.66 11.87 -4.32
CA PHE A 32 -0.80 10.72 -4.06
C PHE A 32 -0.48 9.95 -5.33
N GLY A 33 0.78 9.55 -5.45
CA GLY A 33 1.37 8.81 -6.55
C GLY A 33 2.36 7.77 -6.04
N ALA A 34 2.44 6.62 -6.70
CA ALA A 34 3.34 5.53 -6.32
C ALA A 34 3.85 4.77 -7.54
N LEU A 35 4.99 4.11 -7.37
CA LEU A 35 5.66 3.26 -8.35
C LEU A 35 6.03 1.93 -7.70
N VAL A 36 6.04 0.86 -8.49
CA VAL A 36 6.71 -0.39 -8.12
C VAL A 36 7.89 -0.58 -9.05
N VAL A 37 9.08 -0.72 -8.46
CA VAL A 37 10.34 -0.87 -9.17
C VAL A 37 10.90 -2.27 -8.95
N LYS A 38 11.41 -2.90 -10.01
CA LYS A 38 12.10 -4.18 -9.95
C LYS A 38 13.37 -4.11 -10.79
N ASP A 39 14.50 -4.54 -10.23
CA ASP A 39 15.80 -4.54 -10.94
C ASP A 39 16.19 -3.17 -11.53
N GLY A 40 15.79 -2.07 -10.87
CA GLY A 40 16.05 -0.70 -11.31
C GLY A 40 15.04 -0.13 -12.32
N GLU A 41 14.07 -0.92 -12.77
CA GLU A 41 13.07 -0.52 -13.76
C GLU A 41 11.68 -0.36 -13.13
N ILE A 42 10.94 0.67 -13.56
CA ILE A 42 9.55 0.89 -13.13
C ILE A 42 8.67 -0.16 -13.82
N VAL A 43 8.08 -1.05 -13.03
CA VAL A 43 7.19 -2.11 -13.52
C VAL A 43 5.74 -1.62 -13.61
N ALA A 44 5.32 -0.80 -12.65
CA ALA A 44 3.98 -0.25 -12.61
C ALA A 44 3.95 1.09 -11.88
N THR A 45 2.90 1.87 -12.18
CA THR A 45 2.60 3.14 -11.51
C THR A 45 1.17 3.11 -10.98
N GLY A 46 0.90 3.95 -9.99
CA GLY A 46 -0.42 4.12 -9.41
C GLY A 46 -0.61 5.55 -8.93
N VAL A 47 -1.85 6.02 -8.98
CA VAL A 47 -2.27 7.31 -8.41
C VAL A 47 -3.53 7.09 -7.60
N ASN A 48 -3.85 7.97 -6.66
CA ASN A 48 -5.07 7.85 -5.87
C ASN A 48 -6.31 7.96 -6.78
N ARG A 49 -7.18 6.94 -6.74
CA ARG A 49 -8.42 6.86 -7.52
C ARG A 49 -9.64 6.70 -6.62
N VAL A 50 -9.59 7.10 -5.36
CA VAL A 50 -10.68 6.90 -4.40
C VAL A 50 -12.01 7.46 -4.92
N THR A 51 -12.06 8.75 -5.24
CA THR A 51 -13.29 9.39 -5.71
C THR A 51 -13.64 9.03 -7.16
N PRO A 52 -12.70 8.94 -8.14
CA PRO A 52 -13.09 8.62 -9.52
C PRO A 52 -13.52 7.16 -9.72
N SER A 53 -13.07 6.24 -8.87
CA SER A 53 -13.43 4.80 -8.96
C SER A 53 -14.45 4.34 -7.92
N LEU A 54 -14.87 5.23 -7.00
CA LEU A 54 -15.75 4.89 -5.88
C LEU A 54 -15.20 3.73 -5.03
N ASP A 55 -13.87 3.62 -4.92
CA ASP A 55 -13.16 2.58 -4.17
C ASP A 55 -12.30 3.26 -3.08
N PRO A 56 -12.70 3.24 -1.80
CA PRO A 56 -11.91 3.84 -0.71
C PRO A 56 -10.54 3.15 -0.52
N THR A 57 -10.32 1.97 -1.11
CA THR A 57 -9.03 1.28 -1.06
C THR A 57 -8.09 1.65 -2.21
N ALA A 58 -8.56 2.42 -3.20
CA ALA A 58 -7.79 2.80 -4.39
C ALA A 58 -6.78 3.92 -4.12
N HIS A 59 -5.98 3.77 -3.07
CA HIS A 59 -4.81 4.60 -2.79
C HIS A 59 -3.70 4.32 -3.81
N ALA A 60 -2.78 5.26 -4.00
CA ALA A 60 -1.76 5.18 -5.04
C ALA A 60 -0.91 3.91 -4.94
N GLU A 61 -0.51 3.55 -3.72
CA GLU A 61 0.30 2.38 -3.40
C GLU A 61 -0.45 1.08 -3.70
N VAL A 62 -1.72 1.01 -3.28
CA VAL A 62 -2.57 -0.17 -3.56
C VAL A 62 -2.79 -0.34 -5.05
N VAL A 63 -3.04 0.75 -5.79
CA VAL A 63 -3.19 0.73 -7.25
C VAL A 63 -1.89 0.28 -7.92
N ALA A 64 -0.73 0.81 -7.50
CA ALA A 64 0.58 0.43 -8.04
C ALA A 64 0.91 -1.05 -7.76
N ILE A 65 0.65 -1.53 -6.53
CA ILE A 65 0.83 -2.94 -6.15
C ILE A 65 -0.06 -3.84 -7.01
N ARG A 66 -1.35 -3.52 -7.14
CA ARG A 66 -2.30 -4.29 -7.98
C ARG A 66 -1.80 -4.35 -9.42
N ALA A 67 -1.39 -3.22 -10.00
CA ALA A 67 -0.88 -3.15 -11.37
C ALA A 67 0.42 -3.94 -11.55
N ALA A 68 1.35 -3.87 -10.61
CA ALA A 68 2.61 -4.63 -10.66
C ALA A 68 2.39 -6.14 -10.59
N CYS A 69 1.51 -6.60 -9.70
CA CYS A 69 1.14 -8.01 -9.59
C CYS A 69 0.57 -8.54 -10.93
N GLN A 70 -0.30 -7.76 -11.58
CA GLN A 70 -0.84 -8.12 -12.91
C GLN A 70 0.24 -8.13 -13.98
N ALA A 71 1.10 -7.11 -14.04
CA ALA A 71 2.17 -7.01 -15.03
C ALA A 71 3.19 -8.16 -14.92
N LEU A 72 3.49 -8.62 -13.70
CA LEU A 72 4.44 -9.68 -13.41
C LEU A 72 3.80 -11.07 -13.32
N GLY A 73 2.47 -11.19 -13.40
CA GLY A 73 1.76 -12.46 -13.28
C GLY A 73 1.96 -13.16 -11.93
N THR A 74 2.05 -12.39 -10.84
CA THR A 74 2.37 -12.87 -9.48
C THR A 74 1.51 -12.18 -8.43
N PHE A 75 1.40 -12.75 -7.24
CA PHE A 75 0.79 -12.12 -6.06
C PHE A 75 1.81 -11.65 -5.02
N THR A 76 3.10 -11.91 -5.27
CA THR A 76 4.23 -11.42 -4.46
C THR A 76 5.14 -10.52 -5.28
N LEU A 77 5.57 -9.43 -4.66
CA LEU A 77 6.49 -8.42 -5.17
C LEU A 77 7.82 -8.49 -4.39
N ALA A 78 8.21 -9.66 -3.90
CA ALA A 78 9.56 -9.88 -3.37
C ALA A 78 10.63 -9.53 -4.43
N GLY A 79 11.68 -8.84 -4.00
CA GLY A 79 12.67 -8.24 -4.90
C GLY A 79 12.26 -6.89 -5.50
N CYS A 80 11.05 -6.39 -5.20
CA CYS A 80 10.62 -5.06 -5.65
C CYS A 80 10.75 -4.00 -4.56
N VAL A 81 10.85 -2.74 -4.97
CA VAL A 81 10.76 -1.56 -4.11
C VAL A 81 9.46 -0.83 -4.42
N LEU A 82 8.67 -0.53 -3.38
CA LEU A 82 7.55 0.39 -3.47
C LEU A 82 8.07 1.82 -3.25
N VAL A 83 7.81 2.72 -4.19
CA VAL A 83 8.16 4.15 -4.08
C VAL A 83 6.86 4.93 -4.01
N SER A 84 6.74 5.85 -3.06
CA SER A 84 5.49 6.59 -2.81
C SER A 84 5.77 8.09 -2.64
N SER A 85 4.84 8.93 -3.11
CA SER A 85 4.94 10.39 -2.93
C SER A 85 4.74 10.80 -1.47
N CYS A 86 4.09 9.97 -0.66
CA CYS A 86 3.85 10.18 0.76
C CYS A 86 4.07 8.87 1.54
N GLU A 87 4.42 8.96 2.82
CA GLU A 87 4.52 7.81 3.72
C GLU A 87 3.21 7.00 3.68
N PRO A 88 3.26 5.68 3.46
CA PRO A 88 2.05 4.88 3.36
C PRO A 88 1.18 4.93 4.63
N CYS A 89 -0.12 5.18 4.45
CA CYS A 89 -1.11 5.02 5.52
C CYS A 89 -1.15 3.57 6.03
N PRO A 90 -1.80 3.27 7.18
CA PRO A 90 -1.80 1.91 7.73
C PRO A 90 -2.32 0.83 6.76
N MET A 91 -3.31 1.15 5.92
CA MET A 91 -3.80 0.24 4.88
C MET A 91 -2.74 -0.04 3.80
N CYS A 92 -2.09 1.01 3.30
CA CYS A 92 -1.08 0.90 2.26
C CYS A 92 0.19 0.19 2.78
N LEU A 93 0.60 0.48 4.02
CA LEU A 93 1.70 -0.22 4.68
C LEU A 93 1.36 -1.72 4.86
N ALA A 94 0.17 -2.06 5.35
CA ALA A 94 -0.23 -3.46 5.43
C ALA A 94 -0.24 -4.13 4.04
N SER A 95 -0.70 -3.42 3.01
CA SER A 95 -0.71 -3.92 1.63
C SER A 95 0.69 -4.20 1.09
N SER A 96 1.67 -3.34 1.39
CA SER A 96 3.06 -3.55 0.98
C SER A 96 3.69 -4.76 1.69
N LEU A 97 3.36 -4.96 2.98
CA LEU A 97 3.77 -6.13 3.75
C LEU A 97 3.15 -7.43 3.21
N TRP A 98 1.86 -7.43 2.85
CA TRP A 98 1.21 -8.58 2.20
C TRP A 98 1.80 -8.87 0.82
N ALA A 99 2.14 -7.82 0.06
CA ALA A 99 2.81 -7.96 -1.22
C ALA A 99 4.27 -8.42 -1.10
N ARG A 100 4.87 -8.39 0.09
CA ARG A 100 6.27 -8.78 0.35
C ARG A 100 7.30 -7.91 -0.38
N VAL A 101 7.04 -6.62 -0.57
CA VAL A 101 8.07 -5.72 -1.13
C VAL A 101 9.29 -5.68 -0.21
N ASP A 102 10.48 -5.57 -0.77
CA ASP A 102 11.74 -5.60 -0.01
C ASP A 102 12.00 -4.27 0.69
N ARG A 103 11.48 -3.16 0.14
CA ARG A 103 11.66 -1.81 0.68
C ARG A 103 10.52 -0.89 0.26
N VAL A 104 10.25 0.09 1.11
CA VAL A 104 9.38 1.23 0.83
C VAL A 104 10.23 2.51 0.87
N LEU A 105 10.06 3.36 -0.14
CA LEU A 105 10.63 4.71 -0.23
C LEU A 105 9.48 5.73 -0.21
N TYR A 106 9.66 6.83 0.52
CA TYR A 106 8.69 7.93 0.52
C TYR A 106 9.38 9.29 0.65
N THR A 107 8.66 10.37 0.33
CA THR A 107 9.18 11.75 0.42
C THR A 107 8.38 12.63 1.39
N ALA A 108 7.08 12.87 1.15
CA ALA A 108 6.23 13.53 2.15
C ALA A 108 5.88 12.53 3.27
N ASP A 109 5.58 13.00 4.48
CA ASP A 109 5.24 12.12 5.61
C ASP A 109 3.76 12.21 6.02
N ARG A 110 3.37 11.40 7.02
CA ARG A 110 2.01 11.40 7.58
C ARG A 110 1.59 12.74 8.19
N ASP A 111 2.53 13.56 8.67
CA ASP A 111 2.23 14.87 9.22
C ASP A 111 1.95 15.88 8.08
N ASP A 112 2.65 15.78 6.95
CA ASP A 112 2.32 16.52 5.73
C ASP A 112 0.92 16.16 5.20
N ALA A 113 0.58 14.86 5.17
CA ALA A 113 -0.76 14.41 4.79
C ALA A 113 -1.84 14.97 5.75
N ALA A 114 -1.58 14.93 7.07
CA ALA A 114 -2.48 15.49 8.07
C ALA A 114 -2.68 17.00 7.92
N ARG A 115 -1.61 17.75 7.59
CA ARG A 115 -1.70 19.20 7.31
C ARG A 115 -2.58 19.51 6.09
N ALA A 116 -2.66 18.58 5.13
CA ALA A 116 -3.54 18.69 3.97
C ALA A 116 -4.97 18.17 4.23
N GLY A 117 -5.26 17.67 5.44
CA GLY A 117 -6.59 17.23 5.86
C GLY A 117 -6.87 15.74 5.65
N PHE A 118 -5.84 14.91 5.49
CA PHE A 118 -5.99 13.45 5.39
C PHE A 118 -5.80 12.75 6.75
N ASP A 119 -6.47 11.62 6.95
CA ASP A 119 -6.54 10.90 8.23
C ASP A 119 -5.37 9.94 8.47
N ASP A 120 -4.34 9.92 7.61
CA ASP A 120 -3.22 8.97 7.65
C ASP A 120 -2.62 8.82 9.05
N ARG A 121 -2.28 9.97 9.67
CA ARG A 121 -1.75 10.01 11.03
C ARG A 121 -2.77 9.57 12.07
N ALA A 122 -4.01 10.02 11.97
CA ALA A 122 -5.07 9.66 12.90
C ALA A 122 -5.31 8.13 12.93
N PHE A 123 -5.18 7.47 11.78
CA PHE A 123 -5.28 6.01 11.71
C PHE A 123 -4.06 5.30 12.33
N TYR A 124 -2.85 5.84 12.23
CA TYR A 124 -1.72 5.31 12.98
C TYR A 124 -1.94 5.44 14.49
N GLU A 125 -2.34 6.61 14.97
CA GLU A 125 -2.62 6.87 16.39
C GLU A 125 -3.73 5.95 16.94
N LEU A 126 -4.75 5.65 16.13
CA LEU A 126 -5.83 4.72 16.52
C LEU A 126 -5.29 3.36 16.96
N PHE A 127 -4.28 2.83 16.27
CA PHE A 127 -3.70 1.51 16.58
C PHE A 127 -2.80 1.51 17.82
N GLU A 128 -2.43 2.68 18.34
CA GLU A 128 -1.68 2.82 19.60
C GLU A 128 -2.60 2.75 20.83
N HIS A 129 -3.92 2.85 20.63
CA HIS A 129 -4.91 2.83 21.70
C HIS A 129 -5.60 1.45 21.84
N PRO A 130 -6.06 1.08 23.05
CA PRO A 130 -6.82 -0.15 23.24
C PRO A 130 -8.05 -0.18 22.34
N ARG A 131 -8.32 -1.35 21.74
CA ARG A 131 -9.44 -1.54 20.80
C ARG A 131 -10.80 -1.16 21.38
N GLU A 132 -10.96 -1.26 22.69
CA GLU A 132 -12.19 -0.91 23.41
C GLU A 132 -12.48 0.60 23.40
N THR A 133 -11.49 1.45 23.11
CA THR A 133 -11.65 2.90 23.03
C THR A 133 -11.91 3.39 21.60
N TRP A 134 -11.90 2.49 20.61
CA TRP A 134 -12.09 2.87 19.22
C TRP A 134 -13.54 3.30 18.95
N GLN A 135 -13.72 4.38 18.19
CA GLN A 135 -15.05 4.86 17.77
C GLN A 135 -15.80 3.81 16.92
N THR A 136 -15.05 3.08 16.09
CA THR A 136 -15.56 1.95 15.32
C THR A 136 -15.42 0.68 16.15
N PRO A 137 -16.50 0.17 16.76
CA PRO A 137 -16.41 -1.04 17.57
C PRO A 137 -16.10 -2.23 16.67
N VAL A 138 -15.02 -2.91 16.97
CA VAL A 138 -14.72 -4.22 16.40
C VAL A 138 -15.08 -5.24 17.48
N SER A 139 -16.04 -6.12 17.24
CA SER A 139 -16.58 -7.06 18.24
C SER A 139 -16.38 -8.51 17.81
N ARG A 140 -16.07 -9.41 18.76
CA ARG A 140 -16.02 -10.86 18.50
C ARG A 140 -17.39 -11.47 18.77
N VAL A 141 -17.96 -12.15 17.78
CA VAL A 141 -19.12 -13.04 17.95
C VAL A 141 -18.65 -14.47 17.73
N SER A 142 -18.84 -15.34 18.73
CA SER A 142 -18.39 -16.74 18.65
C SER A 142 -19.44 -17.60 17.96
N THR A 143 -18.99 -18.48 17.06
CA THR A 143 -19.80 -19.57 16.49
C THR A 143 -19.07 -20.90 16.73
N PRO A 144 -19.79 -22.03 16.93
CA PRO A 144 -19.15 -23.34 17.15
C PRO A 144 -18.21 -23.74 16.01
N GLU A 145 -18.51 -23.31 14.78
CA GLU A 145 -17.76 -23.64 13.56
C GLU A 145 -16.76 -22.56 13.14
N ALA A 146 -16.40 -21.63 14.03
CA ALA A 146 -15.53 -20.49 13.70
C ALA A 146 -14.19 -20.90 13.06
N PHE A 147 -13.69 -22.10 13.36
CA PHE A 147 -12.42 -22.61 12.81
C PHE A 147 -12.57 -23.40 11.50
N ALA A 148 -13.79 -23.70 11.05
CA ALA A 148 -14.03 -24.57 9.89
C ALA A 148 -13.35 -24.07 8.59
N PRO A 149 -13.31 -22.77 8.26
CA PRO A 149 -12.58 -22.29 7.08
C PRO A 149 -11.07 -22.59 7.14
N PHE A 150 -10.45 -22.49 8.32
CA PHE A 150 -9.02 -22.79 8.50
C PHE A 150 -8.75 -24.29 8.43
N SER A 151 -9.62 -25.14 8.99
CA SER A 151 -9.53 -26.59 8.80
C SER A 151 -9.62 -26.98 7.32
N ALA A 152 -10.56 -26.37 6.57
CA ALA A 152 -10.69 -26.60 5.13
C ALA A 152 -9.43 -26.17 4.36
N TRP A 153 -8.84 -25.03 4.72
CA TRP A 153 -7.55 -24.57 4.19
C TRP A 153 -6.40 -25.55 4.50
N LEU A 154 -6.29 -25.98 5.76
CA LEU A 154 -5.23 -26.88 6.23
C LEU A 154 -5.31 -28.27 5.58
N ASN A 155 -6.51 -28.72 5.19
CA ASN A 155 -6.73 -29.99 4.54
C ASN A 155 -6.60 -29.94 3.00
N ARG A 156 -6.50 -28.75 2.40
CA ARG A 156 -6.20 -28.63 0.96
C ARG A 156 -4.74 -28.96 0.72
N SER A 157 -4.47 -30.05 0.00
CA SER A 157 -3.11 -30.45 -0.38
C SER A 157 -2.49 -29.56 -1.46
N ASP A 158 -3.31 -28.87 -2.24
CA ASP A 158 -2.94 -27.94 -3.31
C ASP A 158 -3.15 -26.47 -2.90
N ARG A 159 -3.15 -26.17 -1.60
CA ARG A 159 -3.21 -24.78 -1.14
C ARG A 159 -1.95 -24.04 -1.60
N ILE A 160 -2.12 -22.75 -1.90
CA ILE A 160 -1.02 -21.84 -2.21
C ILE A 160 -0.87 -20.93 -0.99
N GLU A 161 0.27 -20.95 -0.32
CA GLU A 161 0.54 -20.02 0.77
C GLU A 161 0.81 -18.61 0.22
N TYR A 162 0.29 -17.59 0.91
CA TYR A 162 0.42 -16.18 0.57
C TYR A 162 0.53 -15.33 1.84
#